data_AF-A0A7K9HEW2-F1
#
_entry.id   AF-A0A7K9HEW2-F1
#
_cell.length_a   1.000
_cell.length_b   1.000
_cell.length_c   1.000
_cell.angle_alpha   90.00
_cell.angle_beta   90.00
_cell.angle_gamma   90.00
#
_symmetry.space_group_name_H-M   'P 1'
#
loop_
_entity.id
_entity.type
_entity.pdbx_description
1 polymer ?
#
loop_
_entity_poly.entity_id
_entity_poly.type
_entity_poly.pdbx_seq_one_letter_code
_entity_poly.pdbx_strand_id
1 'polypeptide(L)'
;IANGDRQSPIDIKTKEVRKDPSLGSLQISWKPSTCKEIINVGHSFHVNFEDKDNQSVLAGGPLTGTYRLRQFHFHWGQTDEQGSEHAVDGRKYASEVESMTTTNKYSNAAEASDKPDGLAIVTVFLKLGSCNESLKGVLKALDSVKTKGKQAPFSDFDPSSLLPKSMDYWTYNGSLTHPPLLESVIWIILKEPITISSQ
;
A
#
# COMPACT_ATOMS: atom_id res chain seq x y z
N ILE A 1 14.71 5.52 18.49
CA ILE A 1 14.24 6.57 17.56
C ILE A 1 14.87 6.26 16.22
N ALA A 2 14.08 6.12 15.17
CA ALA A 2 14.63 6.00 13.82
C ALA A 2 14.98 7.39 13.32
N ASN A 3 16.26 7.62 13.03
CA ASN A 3 16.83 8.93 12.70
C ASN A 3 17.38 8.97 11.28
N GLY A 4 16.75 8.23 10.35
CA GLY A 4 17.11 8.28 8.93
C GLY A 4 16.67 9.58 8.28
N ASP A 5 17.33 9.97 7.19
CA ASP A 5 17.08 11.23 6.47
C ASP A 5 15.82 11.17 5.59
N ARG A 6 15.31 9.96 5.30
CA ARG A 6 14.17 9.71 4.41
C ARG A 6 13.17 8.76 5.07
N GLN A 7 12.88 8.99 6.35
CA GLN A 7 11.86 8.24 7.06
C GLN A 7 10.45 8.61 6.60
N SER A 8 9.58 7.62 6.61
CA SER A 8 8.15 7.71 6.34
C SER A 8 7.35 7.41 7.61
N PRO A 9 6.07 7.84 7.71
CA PRO A 9 5.33 8.66 6.73
C PRO A 9 5.69 10.15 6.79
N ILE A 10 5.16 10.94 5.85
CA ILE A 10 5.29 12.40 5.83
C ILE A 10 3.93 13.11 5.75
N ASP A 11 3.92 14.40 6.09
CA ASP A 11 2.81 15.30 5.76
C ASP A 11 3.07 15.96 4.40
N ILE A 12 2.22 15.65 3.42
CA ILE A 12 2.31 16.18 2.07
C ILE A 12 1.81 17.63 2.09
N LYS A 13 2.76 18.57 2.11
CA LYS A 13 2.50 20.01 1.99
C LYS A 13 2.24 20.36 0.52
N THR A 14 0.98 20.51 0.12
CA THR A 14 0.61 20.67 -1.30
C THR A 14 1.22 21.91 -1.95
N LYS A 15 1.52 22.94 -1.16
CA LYS A 15 2.22 24.17 -1.59
C LYS A 15 3.70 23.96 -1.93
N GLU A 16 4.32 22.92 -1.39
CA GLU A 16 5.73 22.58 -1.60
C GLU A 16 5.93 21.51 -2.67
N VAL A 17 4.84 20.82 -3.05
CA VAL A 17 4.83 19.82 -4.13
C VAL A 17 5.20 20.47 -5.46
N ARG A 18 6.21 19.89 -6.12
CA ARG A 18 6.61 20.29 -7.47
C ARG A 18 5.98 19.34 -8.49
N LYS A 19 5.30 19.91 -9.49
CA LYS A 19 4.82 19.13 -10.62
C LYS A 19 6.01 18.73 -11.48
N ASP A 20 6.18 17.44 -11.67
CA ASP A 20 7.15 16.89 -12.61
C ASP A 20 6.41 16.35 -13.85
N PRO A 21 6.52 17.01 -15.02
CA PRO A 21 5.85 16.57 -16.25
C PRO A 21 6.51 15.34 -16.89
N SER A 22 7.71 14.92 -16.44
CA SER A 22 8.38 13.72 -16.93
C SER A 22 7.82 12.43 -16.32
N LEU A 23 7.11 12.54 -15.19
CA LEU A 23 6.40 11.42 -14.58
C LEU A 23 5.28 10.94 -15.51
N GLY A 24 5.43 9.70 -15.98
CA GLY A 24 4.42 9.03 -16.81
C GLY A 24 3.22 8.52 -16.02
N SER A 25 2.28 7.89 -16.71
CA SER A 25 1.16 7.22 -16.05
C SER A 25 1.61 5.96 -15.30
N LEU A 26 0.93 5.65 -14.18
CA LEU A 26 1.05 4.37 -13.50
C LEU A 26 0.42 3.27 -14.35
N GLN A 27 1.09 2.13 -14.44
CA GLN A 27 0.63 0.93 -15.12
C GLN A 27 0.45 -0.17 -14.08
N ILE A 28 -0.79 -0.40 -13.67
CA ILE A 28 -1.14 -1.41 -12.67
C ILE A 28 -1.94 -2.51 -13.36
N SER A 29 -1.46 -3.75 -13.24
CA SER A 29 -2.20 -4.94 -13.63
C SER A 29 -2.08 -5.96 -12.50
N TRP A 30 -3.08 -5.99 -11.63
CA TRP A 30 -3.15 -6.97 -10.55
C TRP A 30 -4.26 -7.98 -10.84
N LYS A 31 -4.01 -9.26 -10.53
CA LYS A 31 -4.89 -10.38 -10.88
C LYS A 31 -5.45 -11.03 -9.63
N PRO A 32 -6.79 -11.21 -9.53
CA PRO A 32 -7.41 -11.88 -8.38
C PRO A 32 -6.86 -13.29 -8.12
N SER A 33 -6.50 -13.99 -9.19
CA SER A 33 -5.91 -15.34 -9.17
C SER A 33 -4.58 -15.44 -8.42
N THR A 34 -3.92 -14.31 -8.14
CA THR A 34 -2.68 -14.28 -7.36
C THR A 34 -2.92 -14.17 -5.86
N CYS A 35 -4.15 -13.91 -5.39
CA CYS A 35 -4.46 -13.82 -3.97
C CYS A 35 -4.36 -15.20 -3.29
N LYS A 36 -3.67 -15.28 -2.14
CA LYS A 36 -3.33 -16.57 -1.49
C LYS A 36 -4.00 -16.75 -0.13
N GLU A 37 -3.76 -15.79 0.75
CA GLU A 37 -4.03 -15.93 2.18
C GLU A 37 -4.18 -14.57 2.84
N ILE A 38 -4.82 -14.60 4.00
CA ILE A 38 -4.84 -13.50 4.95
C ILE A 38 -4.12 -13.92 6.23
N ILE A 39 -3.31 -13.03 6.79
CA ILE A 39 -2.55 -13.29 8.02
C ILE A 39 -2.57 -12.07 8.93
N ASN A 40 -2.74 -12.29 10.23
CA ASN A 40 -2.56 -11.25 11.24
C ASN A 40 -1.10 -11.25 11.72
N VAL A 41 -0.37 -10.19 11.39
CA VAL A 41 1.06 -10.04 11.74
C VAL A 41 1.27 -9.35 13.09
N GLY A 42 0.18 -9.04 13.80
CA GLY A 42 0.16 -8.48 15.15
C GLY A 42 0.08 -6.96 15.22
N HIS A 43 0.46 -6.25 14.16
CA HIS A 43 0.32 -4.79 14.04
C HIS A 43 -0.63 -4.38 12.91
N SER A 44 -0.89 -5.29 11.96
CA SER A 44 -1.93 -5.18 10.94
C SER A 44 -2.34 -6.59 10.52
N PHE A 45 -3.20 -6.69 9.52
CA PHE A 45 -3.40 -7.90 8.73
C PHE A 45 -2.84 -7.68 7.33
N HIS A 46 -2.26 -8.73 6.75
CA HIS A 46 -1.81 -8.72 5.38
C HIS A 46 -2.70 -9.66 4.56
N VAL A 47 -3.06 -9.22 3.36
CA VAL A 47 -3.52 -10.13 2.31
C VAL A 47 -2.35 -10.34 1.36
N ASN A 48 -1.86 -11.58 1.27
CA ASN A 48 -0.65 -11.93 0.53
C ASN A 48 -0.99 -12.43 -0.88
N PHE A 49 -0.12 -12.11 -1.84
CA PHE A 49 -0.23 -12.49 -3.24
C PHE A 49 0.96 -13.33 -3.70
N GLU A 50 0.75 -14.17 -4.72
CA GLU A 50 1.83 -14.85 -5.43
C GLU A 50 2.63 -13.85 -6.27
N ASP A 51 3.95 -13.85 -6.09
CA ASP A 51 4.86 -12.91 -6.75
C ASP A 51 6.04 -13.61 -7.46
N LYS A 52 5.91 -14.92 -7.70
CA LYS A 52 6.92 -15.72 -8.40
C LYS A 52 7.10 -15.31 -9.86
N ASP A 53 6.07 -14.70 -10.46
CA ASP A 53 6.02 -14.28 -11.86
C ASP A 53 5.43 -12.86 -12.00
N ASN A 54 5.24 -12.40 -13.24
CA ASN A 54 4.75 -11.05 -13.53
C ASN A 54 3.22 -11.00 -13.73
N GLN A 55 2.43 -11.86 -13.06
CA GLN A 55 0.97 -11.82 -13.17
C GLN A 55 0.37 -10.56 -12.54
N SER A 56 0.83 -10.17 -11.35
CA SER A 56 0.38 -8.98 -10.63
C SER A 56 1.51 -7.97 -10.49
N VAL A 57 1.48 -6.93 -11.32
CA VAL A 57 2.58 -5.98 -11.46
C VAL A 57 2.17 -4.52 -11.43
N LEU A 58 3.14 -3.70 -11.02
CA LEU A 58 3.17 -2.25 -11.06
C LEU A 58 4.38 -1.81 -11.90
N ALA A 59 4.17 -0.86 -12.81
CA ALA A 59 5.22 -0.22 -13.61
C ALA A 59 4.83 1.23 -13.95
N GLY A 60 5.71 1.94 -14.64
CA GLY A 60 5.48 3.32 -15.04
C GLY A 60 5.61 4.32 -13.88
N GLY A 61 5.10 5.53 -14.08
CA GLY A 61 5.26 6.62 -13.14
C GLY A 61 6.74 6.89 -12.75
N PRO A 62 7.10 6.86 -11.45
CA PRO A 62 8.47 7.09 -10.99
C PRO A 62 9.38 5.85 -11.10
N LEU A 63 8.85 4.72 -11.55
CA LEU A 63 9.54 3.43 -11.47
C LEU A 63 10.40 3.18 -12.71
N THR A 64 11.60 2.66 -12.50
CA THR A 64 12.56 2.30 -13.56
C THR A 64 12.42 0.84 -14.03
N GLY A 65 11.48 0.09 -13.46
CA GLY A 65 11.29 -1.33 -13.76
C GLY A 65 9.91 -1.83 -13.32
N THR A 66 9.74 -3.15 -13.37
CA THR A 66 8.51 -3.83 -12.97
C THR A 66 8.60 -4.29 -11.52
N TYR A 67 7.57 -3.97 -10.74
CA TYR A 67 7.44 -4.38 -9.35
C TYR A 67 6.27 -5.34 -9.20
N ARG A 68 6.45 -6.41 -8.44
CA ARG A 68 5.43 -7.45 -8.24
C ARG A 68 4.68 -7.22 -6.95
N LEU A 69 3.36 -7.35 -6.98
CA LEU A 69 2.51 -7.23 -5.79
C LEU A 69 2.81 -8.37 -4.81
N ARG A 70 3.14 -8.01 -3.57
CA ARG A 70 3.45 -8.96 -2.49
C ARG A 70 2.29 -9.08 -1.51
N GLN A 71 1.80 -7.94 -1.05
CA GLN A 71 0.74 -7.85 -0.07
C GLN A 71 0.05 -6.50 -0.15
N PHE A 72 -1.16 -6.41 0.39
CA PHE A 72 -1.63 -5.13 0.93
C PHE A 72 -1.96 -5.28 2.41
N HIS A 73 -1.91 -4.15 3.11
CA HIS A 73 -2.32 -4.03 4.50
C HIS A 73 -2.90 -2.63 4.75
N PHE A 74 -3.54 -2.47 5.91
CA PHE A 74 -4.15 -1.21 6.29
C PHE A 74 -3.49 -0.65 7.54
N HIS A 75 -3.53 0.68 7.63
CA HIS A 75 -3.37 1.44 8.86
C HIS A 75 -4.68 2.12 9.20
N TRP A 76 -5.06 2.09 10.47
CA TRP A 76 -6.29 2.70 10.97
C TRP A 76 -6.08 3.15 12.42
N GLY A 77 -6.92 4.06 12.88
CA GLY A 77 -6.90 4.53 14.26
C GLY A 77 -8.15 4.12 15.03
N GLN A 78 -8.33 4.75 16.19
CA GLN A 78 -9.45 4.45 17.09
C GLN A 78 -10.75 5.16 16.68
N THR A 79 -10.65 6.18 15.85
CA THR A 79 -11.74 7.07 15.46
C THR A 79 -11.72 7.30 13.96
N ASP A 80 -12.89 7.55 13.37
CA ASP A 80 -13.02 7.75 11.93
C ASP A 80 -12.31 9.02 11.42
N GLU A 81 -11.89 9.95 12.29
CA GLU A 81 -11.18 11.16 11.87
C GLU A 81 -9.65 10.97 11.72
N GLN A 82 -9.06 9.90 12.27
CA GLN A 82 -7.61 9.75 12.37
C GLN A 82 -7.20 8.28 12.31
N GLY A 83 -6.57 7.89 11.20
CA GLY A 83 -5.99 6.55 11.06
C GLY A 83 -4.97 6.37 9.95
N SER A 84 -4.92 7.26 8.96
CA SER A 84 -3.86 7.24 7.94
C SER A 84 -2.48 7.53 8.54
N GLU A 85 -1.43 7.01 7.93
CA GLU A 85 -0.04 7.28 8.30
C GLU A 85 0.46 8.55 7.63
N HIS A 86 0.17 8.74 6.35
CA HIS A 86 0.39 10.01 5.67
C HIS A 86 -0.69 11.03 6.04
N ALA A 87 -0.33 12.31 5.90
CA ALA A 87 -1.25 13.44 6.00
C ALA A 87 -1.15 14.30 4.74
N VAL A 88 -2.18 15.09 4.45
CA VAL A 88 -2.18 16.09 3.38
C VAL A 88 -2.54 17.44 3.98
N ASP A 89 -1.61 18.39 3.92
CA ASP A 89 -1.73 19.71 4.56
C ASP A 89 -2.16 19.62 6.04
N GLY A 90 -1.59 18.67 6.77
CA GLY A 90 -1.87 18.41 8.19
C GLY A 90 -3.17 17.66 8.45
N ARG A 91 -3.92 17.24 7.42
CA ARG A 91 -5.16 16.48 7.58
C ARG A 91 -4.93 14.98 7.39
N LYS A 92 -5.49 14.19 8.30
CA LYS A 92 -5.51 12.73 8.26
C LYS A 92 -6.81 12.21 7.64
N TYR A 93 -6.77 10.95 7.23
CA TYR A 93 -7.91 10.18 6.77
C TYR A 93 -8.26 9.09 7.79
N ALA A 94 -9.44 8.47 7.64
CA ALA A 94 -9.92 7.42 8.54
C ALA A 94 -8.99 6.19 8.53
N SER A 95 -8.44 5.87 7.37
CA SER A 95 -7.50 4.77 7.17
C SER A 95 -6.65 5.02 5.92
N GLU A 96 -5.61 4.22 5.76
CA GLU A 96 -4.73 4.18 4.60
C GLU A 96 -4.47 2.71 4.26
N VAL A 97 -4.56 2.37 2.97
CA VAL A 97 -4.17 1.05 2.46
C VAL A 97 -2.86 1.16 1.71
N GLU A 98 -1.95 0.24 2.01
CA GLU A 98 -0.62 0.16 1.44
C GLU A 98 -0.45 -1.15 0.68
N SER A 99 -0.47 -1.06 -0.65
CA SER A 99 -0.17 -2.17 -1.55
C SER A 99 1.33 -2.22 -1.81
N MET A 100 2.01 -3.13 -1.12
CA MET A 100 3.46 -3.30 -1.17
C MET A 100 3.87 -4.15 -2.37
N THR A 101 4.82 -3.63 -3.14
CA THR A 101 5.39 -4.31 -4.30
C THR A 101 6.93 -4.37 -4.20
N THR A 102 7.53 -5.41 -4.76
CA THR A 102 9.00 -5.60 -4.78
C THR A 102 9.52 -5.62 -6.21
N THR A 103 10.65 -4.98 -6.45
CA THR A 103 11.32 -5.03 -7.76
C THR A 103 11.78 -6.46 -8.09
N ASN A 104 11.71 -6.84 -9.37
CA ASN A 104 12.25 -8.11 -9.86
C ASN A 104 13.74 -8.01 -10.29
N LYS A 105 14.37 -6.84 -10.08
CA LYS A 105 15.76 -6.57 -10.41
C LYS A 105 16.76 -7.36 -9.55
N TYR A 106 16.37 -7.70 -8.32
CA TYR A 106 17.20 -8.40 -7.34
C TYR A 106 16.79 -9.85 -7.19
N SER A 107 17.69 -10.69 -6.68
CA SER A 107 17.52 -12.15 -6.67
C SER A 107 16.40 -12.60 -5.75
N ASN A 108 16.13 -11.84 -4.68
CA ASN A 108 15.09 -12.13 -3.70
C ASN A 108 14.65 -10.86 -2.95
N ALA A 109 13.53 -10.96 -2.22
CA ALA A 109 12.94 -9.84 -1.48
C ALA A 109 13.85 -9.28 -0.37
N ALA A 110 14.68 -10.12 0.27
CA ALA A 110 15.60 -9.65 1.31
C ALA A 110 16.71 -8.78 0.72
N GLU A 111 17.26 -9.17 -0.44
CA GLU A 111 18.21 -8.34 -1.18
C GLU A 111 17.56 -7.04 -1.66
N ALA A 112 16.34 -7.10 -2.21
CA ALA A 112 15.61 -5.92 -2.66
C ALA A 112 15.35 -4.94 -1.51
N SER A 113 14.92 -5.43 -0.34
CA SER A 113 14.51 -4.58 0.79
C SER A 113 15.63 -3.69 1.36
N ASP A 114 16.89 -3.97 1.04
CA ASP A 114 18.06 -3.17 1.40
C ASP A 114 18.47 -2.15 0.31
N LYS A 115 17.73 -2.06 -0.80
CA LYS A 115 18.06 -1.20 -1.94
C LYS A 115 17.11 -0.01 -2.02
N PRO A 116 17.58 1.21 -2.34
CA PRO A 116 16.73 2.40 -2.43
C PRO A 116 15.54 2.27 -3.39
N ASP A 117 15.64 1.39 -4.39
CA ASP A 117 14.62 1.06 -5.39
C ASP A 117 14.08 -0.37 -5.20
N GLY A 118 14.17 -0.91 -3.98
CA GLY A 118 13.77 -2.27 -3.65
C GLY A 118 12.27 -2.47 -3.66
N LEU A 119 11.56 -1.49 -3.12
CA LEU A 119 10.13 -1.52 -2.87
C LEU A 119 9.45 -0.33 -3.54
N ALA A 120 8.23 -0.56 -4.00
CA ALA A 120 7.31 0.52 -4.32
C ALA A 120 5.98 0.24 -3.61
N ILE A 121 5.45 1.25 -2.93
CA ILE A 121 4.19 1.14 -2.19
C ILE A 121 3.16 2.06 -2.85
N VAL A 122 2.08 1.47 -3.37
CA VAL A 122 0.91 2.22 -3.83
C VAL A 122 -0.02 2.39 -2.64
N THR A 123 -0.28 3.65 -2.32
CA THR A 123 -1.02 4.07 -1.14
C THR A 123 -2.31 4.72 -1.55
N VAL A 124 -3.41 4.33 -0.91
CA VAL A 124 -4.72 4.93 -1.12
C VAL A 124 -5.31 5.32 0.22
N PHE A 125 -5.76 6.57 0.32
CA PHE A 125 -6.48 7.04 1.49
C PHE A 125 -7.93 6.53 1.51
N LEU A 126 -8.43 6.22 2.70
CA LEU A 126 -9.81 5.82 2.93
C LEU A 126 -10.55 6.89 3.72
N LYS A 127 -11.68 7.36 3.20
CA LYS A 127 -12.58 8.28 3.91
C LYS A 127 -13.95 7.66 4.12
N LEU A 128 -14.68 8.17 5.11
CA LEU A 128 -16.07 7.79 5.29
C LEU A 128 -16.94 8.18 4.09
N GLY A 129 -17.85 7.29 3.72
CA GLY A 129 -18.80 7.46 2.63
C GLY A 129 -19.57 6.16 2.38
N SER A 130 -19.78 5.83 1.10
CA SER A 130 -20.43 4.58 0.71
C SER A 130 -19.55 3.38 1.06
N CYS A 131 -20.19 2.27 1.46
CA CYS A 131 -19.52 1.00 1.70
C CYS A 131 -18.74 0.56 0.45
N ASN A 132 -17.50 0.11 0.64
CA ASN A 132 -16.76 -0.58 -0.40
C ASN A 132 -17.08 -2.07 -0.35
N GLU A 133 -17.96 -2.52 -1.24
CA GLU A 133 -18.42 -3.90 -1.31
C GLU A 133 -17.29 -4.93 -1.47
N SER A 134 -16.16 -4.55 -2.10
CA SER A 134 -15.03 -5.46 -2.27
C SER A 134 -14.39 -5.85 -0.94
N LEU A 135 -14.41 -4.96 0.05
CA LEU A 135 -13.81 -5.20 1.37
C LEU A 135 -14.63 -6.15 2.24
N LYS A 136 -15.89 -6.43 1.91
CA LYS A 136 -16.72 -7.37 2.71
C LYS A 136 -16.09 -8.76 2.82
N GLY A 137 -15.45 -9.23 1.75
CA GLY A 137 -14.72 -10.50 1.76
C GLY A 137 -13.55 -10.49 2.74
N VAL A 138 -12.78 -9.40 2.76
CA VAL A 138 -11.66 -9.19 3.70
C VAL A 138 -12.18 -9.15 5.13
N LEU A 139 -13.19 -8.34 5.41
CA LEU A 139 -13.79 -8.20 6.75
C LEU A 139 -14.29 -9.54 7.30
N LYS A 140 -14.97 -10.35 6.47
CA LYS A 140 -15.39 -11.70 6.86
C LYS A 140 -14.19 -12.62 7.14
N ALA A 141 -13.11 -12.50 6.37
CA ALA A 141 -11.92 -13.32 6.56
C ALA A 141 -11.17 -12.97 7.87
N LEU A 142 -11.27 -11.72 8.34
CA LEU A 142 -10.69 -11.28 9.62
C LEU A 142 -11.19 -12.10 10.82
N ASP A 143 -12.42 -12.64 10.75
CA ASP A 143 -12.94 -13.50 11.82
C ASP A 143 -12.08 -14.75 12.06
N SER A 144 -11.37 -15.22 11.03
CA SER A 144 -10.48 -16.38 11.09
C SER A 144 -9.06 -16.04 11.57
N VAL A 145 -8.70 -14.75 11.64
CA VAL A 145 -7.33 -14.28 11.94
C VAL A 145 -7.29 -13.22 13.05
N LYS A 146 -8.17 -13.34 14.06
CA LYS A 146 -8.29 -12.34 15.14
C LYS A 146 -7.04 -12.11 15.97
N THR A 147 -6.16 -13.11 16.07
CA THR A 147 -4.96 -13.05 16.92
C THR A 147 -3.69 -13.12 16.11
N LYS A 148 -2.64 -12.43 16.57
CA LYS A 148 -1.29 -12.46 15.99
C LYS A 148 -0.83 -13.88 15.63
N GLY A 149 -0.30 -14.04 14.43
CA GLY A 149 0.23 -15.29 13.90
C GLY A 149 -0.82 -16.23 13.31
N LYS A 150 -2.12 -15.91 13.41
CA LYS A 150 -3.17 -16.67 12.71
C LYS A 150 -3.19 -16.30 11.23
N GLN A 151 -3.31 -17.32 10.41
CA GLN A 151 -3.45 -17.22 8.96
C GLN A 151 -4.62 -18.09 8.48
N ALA A 152 -5.25 -17.70 7.38
CA ALA A 152 -6.32 -18.45 6.74
C ALA A 152 -6.21 -18.34 5.22
N PRO A 153 -6.63 -19.38 4.46
CA PRO A 153 -6.76 -19.28 3.01
C PRO A 153 -7.71 -18.13 2.63
N PHE A 154 -7.31 -17.34 1.64
CA PHE A 154 -8.09 -16.23 1.12
C PHE A 154 -7.70 -16.01 -0.35
N SER A 155 -8.56 -16.43 -1.27
CA SER A 155 -8.29 -16.41 -2.72
C SER A 155 -9.26 -15.50 -3.46
N ASP A 156 -8.95 -15.25 -4.73
CA ASP A 156 -9.84 -14.59 -5.71
C ASP A 156 -10.30 -13.18 -5.34
N PHE A 157 -9.57 -12.49 -4.46
CA PHE A 157 -9.79 -11.07 -4.17
C PHE A 157 -9.13 -10.21 -5.24
N ASP A 158 -9.88 -9.28 -5.84
CA ASP A 158 -9.33 -8.30 -6.79
C ASP A 158 -8.73 -7.08 -6.06
N PRO A 159 -7.40 -6.95 -5.97
CA PRO A 159 -6.77 -5.79 -5.33
C PRO A 159 -6.95 -4.50 -6.11
N SER A 160 -7.31 -4.56 -7.40
CA SER A 160 -7.59 -3.36 -8.20
C SER A 160 -8.85 -2.63 -7.69
N SER A 161 -9.72 -3.33 -6.95
CA SER A 161 -10.90 -2.73 -6.29
C SER A 161 -10.56 -1.74 -5.17
N LEU A 162 -9.29 -1.70 -4.75
CA LEU A 162 -8.75 -0.75 -3.77
C LEU A 162 -8.21 0.53 -4.44
N LEU A 163 -8.22 0.59 -5.76
CA LEU A 163 -7.76 1.76 -6.50
C LEU A 163 -8.93 2.73 -6.76
N PRO A 164 -8.68 4.04 -6.65
CA PRO A 164 -9.63 5.07 -7.04
C PRO A 164 -9.77 5.15 -8.57
N LYS A 165 -10.68 6.01 -9.04
CA LYS A 165 -10.88 6.23 -10.48
C LYS A 165 -9.74 7.06 -11.09
N SER A 166 -9.31 8.11 -10.40
CA SER A 166 -8.17 8.93 -10.79
C SER A 166 -6.88 8.32 -10.27
N MET A 167 -5.94 8.10 -11.19
CA MET A 167 -4.61 7.61 -10.88
C MET A 167 -3.59 8.75 -10.68
N ASP A 168 -4.04 9.99 -10.46
CA ASP A 168 -3.15 11.09 -10.10
C ASP A 168 -2.48 10.81 -8.75
N TYR A 169 -1.17 11.06 -8.64
CA TYR A 169 -0.40 10.68 -7.46
C TYR A 169 0.63 11.74 -7.04
N TRP A 170 1.10 11.60 -5.81
CA TRP A 170 2.37 12.14 -5.32
C TRP A 170 3.38 11.00 -5.20
N THR A 171 4.67 11.33 -5.29
CA THR A 171 5.73 10.34 -5.10
C THR A 171 6.93 10.95 -4.38
N TYR A 172 7.60 10.14 -3.57
CA TYR A 172 8.86 10.47 -2.92
C TYR A 172 9.61 9.18 -2.53
N ASN A 173 10.91 9.29 -2.30
CA ASN A 173 11.71 8.20 -1.75
C ASN A 173 11.67 8.27 -0.23
N GLY A 174 11.27 7.18 0.41
CA GLY A 174 11.06 7.10 1.85
C GLY A 174 11.48 5.75 2.44
N SER A 175 10.84 5.39 3.54
CA SER A 175 11.09 4.13 4.26
C SER A 175 9.84 3.29 4.43
N LEU A 176 10.02 2.07 4.94
CA LEU A 176 8.94 1.36 5.63
C LEU A 176 8.50 2.18 6.86
N THR A 177 7.22 2.13 7.20
CA THR A 177 6.65 2.80 8.39
C THR A 177 6.63 1.91 9.63
N HIS A 178 6.92 0.62 9.45
CA HIS A 178 7.13 -0.35 10.51
C HIS A 178 8.59 -0.86 10.54
N PRO A 179 9.11 -1.31 11.70
CA PRO A 179 10.43 -1.94 11.78
C PRO A 179 10.64 -2.98 10.67
N PRO A 180 11.83 -3.01 10.02
CA PRO A 180 13.07 -2.31 10.40
C PRO A 180 13.25 -0.87 9.86
N LEU A 181 12.21 -0.23 9.31
CA LEU A 181 12.24 1.18 8.87
C LEU A 181 13.30 1.49 7.78
N LEU A 182 13.54 0.51 6.90
CA LEU A 182 14.52 0.60 5.83
C LEU A 182 14.10 1.66 4.79
N GLU A 183 15.04 2.51 4.41
CA GLU A 183 14.86 3.56 3.39
C GLU A 183 14.97 3.02 1.95
N SER A 184 14.12 2.05 1.64
CA SER A 184 14.10 1.28 0.40
C SER A 184 12.79 1.42 -0.39
N VAL A 185 11.97 2.43 -0.04
CA VAL A 185 10.61 2.56 -0.56
C VAL A 185 10.48 3.76 -1.51
N ILE A 186 9.98 3.50 -2.71
CA ILE A 186 9.40 4.52 -3.59
C ILE A 186 7.90 4.60 -3.28
N TRP A 187 7.48 5.69 -2.63
CA TRP A 187 6.07 5.90 -2.30
C TRP A 187 5.31 6.44 -3.52
N ILE A 188 4.11 5.91 -3.74
CA ILE A 188 3.16 6.36 -4.76
C ILE A 188 1.82 6.55 -4.06
N ILE A 189 1.47 7.80 -3.73
CA ILE A 189 0.29 8.12 -2.93
C ILE A 189 -0.78 8.70 -3.85
N LEU A 190 -1.87 7.95 -4.05
CA LEU A 190 -2.97 8.38 -4.93
C LEU A 190 -3.75 9.53 -4.28
N LYS A 191 -4.00 10.58 -5.06
CA LYS A 191 -4.64 11.81 -4.57
C LYS A 191 -6.12 11.63 -4.28
N GLU A 192 -6.79 10.78 -5.07
CA GLU A 192 -8.20 10.47 -4.87
C GLU A 192 -8.36 9.35 -3.82
N PRO A 193 -9.06 9.60 -2.70
CA PRO A 193 -9.37 8.57 -1.72
C PRO A 193 -10.50 7.67 -2.21
N ILE A 194 -10.52 6.41 -1.77
CA ILE A 194 -11.71 5.55 -1.86
C ILE A 194 -12.60 5.76 -0.63
N THR A 195 -13.87 5.36 -0.75
CA THR A 195 -14.84 5.47 0.35
C THR A 195 -15.07 4.15 1.04
N ILE A 196 -15.25 4.19 2.36
CA ILE A 196 -15.71 3.07 3.18
C ILE A 196 -16.87 3.50 4.09
N SER A 197 -17.66 2.54 4.54
CA SER A 197 -18.62 2.74 5.63
C SER A 197 -17.90 2.78 6.99
N SER A 198 -18.58 3.29 8.01
CA SER A 198 -18.11 3.22 9.41
C SER A 198 -18.27 1.81 10.02
N GLN A 199 -19.06 0.94 9.38
CA GLN A 199 -19.24 -0.48 9.71
C GLN A 199 -18.19 -1.31 8.98
#